data_AF-A0A651DLD1-F1
#
_entry.id   AF-A0A651DLD1-F1
#
_cell.length_a   1.000
_cell.length_b   1.000
_cell.length_c   1.000
_cell.angle_alpha   90.00
_cell.angle_beta   90.00
_cell.angle_gamma   90.00
#
_symmetry.space_group_name_H-M   'P 1'
#
loop_
_entity.id
_entity.type
_entity.pdbx_description
1 polymer ?
#
loop_
_entity_poly.entity_id
_entity_poly.type
_entity_poly.pdbx_seq_one_letter_code
_entity_poly.pdbx_strand_id
1 'polypeptide(L)'
;MLAATNLFRVDQLLVQIYNSEVEMAEKVAEIAQNYLQQILEQQQTAAVLLATGNSQLKFLDAFIGLGGVDWSRITLFHLDEYL
;
A
#
# COMPACT_ATOMS: atom_id res chain seq x y z
N MET A 1 -17.59 2.23 6.60
CA MET A 1 -16.81 2.26 5.34
C MET A 1 -16.14 3.62 5.26
N LEU A 2 -14.82 3.65 5.30
CA LEU A 2 -14.05 4.86 4.99
C LEU A 2 -14.18 5.09 3.48
N ALA A 3 -14.96 6.10 3.09
CA ALA A 3 -15.18 6.44 1.70
C ALA A 3 -14.34 7.66 1.37
N ALA A 4 -13.73 7.68 0.18
CA ALA A 4 -13.08 8.86 -0.33
C ALA A 4 -14.09 10.01 -0.42
N THR A 5 -13.73 11.18 0.11
CA THR A 5 -14.54 12.40 0.05
C THR A 5 -14.64 12.94 -1.38
N ASN A 6 -13.64 12.64 -2.21
CA ASN A 6 -13.69 12.90 -3.64
C ASN A 6 -12.95 11.81 -4.41
N LEU A 7 -13.45 11.49 -5.61
CA LEU A 7 -12.89 10.49 -6.50
C LEU A 7 -13.02 11.00 -7.94
N PHE A 8 -11.89 11.11 -8.62
CA PHE A 8 -11.85 11.54 -10.01
C PHE A 8 -10.68 10.88 -10.74
N ARG A 9 -10.64 11.04 -12.07
CA ARG A 9 -9.56 10.54 -12.91
C ARG A 9 -8.83 11.69 -13.58
N VAL A 10 -7.52 11.55 -13.67
CA VAL A 10 -6.65 12.38 -14.52
C VAL A 10 -5.98 11.40 -15.47
N ASP A 11 -6.34 11.46 -16.76
CA ASP A 11 -5.99 10.44 -17.76
C ASP A 11 -6.33 9.02 -17.29
N GLN A 12 -5.31 8.19 -17.04
CA GLN A 12 -5.46 6.81 -16.55
C GLN A 12 -5.32 6.70 -15.02
N LEU A 13 -4.96 7.78 -14.33
CA LEU A 13 -4.73 7.78 -12.89
C LEU A 13 -6.04 8.01 -12.13
N LEU A 14 -6.40 7.07 -11.25
CA LEU A 14 -7.47 7.25 -10.27
C LEU A 14 -6.94 8.07 -9.09
N VAL A 15 -7.58 9.20 -8.81
CA VAL A 15 -7.28 10.05 -7.66
C VAL A 15 -8.37 9.88 -6.61
N GLN A 16 -7.96 9.60 -5.38
CA GLN A 16 -8.85 9.47 -4.22
C GLN A 16 -8.42 10.47 -3.14
N ILE A 17 -9.36 11.27 -2.65
CA ILE A 17 -9.14 12.27 -1.59
C ILE A 17 -9.86 11.80 -0.33
N TYR A 18 -9.18 11.86 0.82
CA TYR A 18 -9.71 11.48 2.13
C TYR A 18 -9.66 12.65 3.10
N ASN A 19 -10.42 12.58 4.21
CA ASN A 19 -10.49 13.68 5.18
C ASN A 19 -9.25 13.75 6.08
N SER A 20 -8.49 12.66 6.17
CA SER A 20 -7.26 12.62 6.96
C SER A 20 -6.23 11.65 6.37
N GLU A 21 -4.98 11.86 6.78
CA GLU A 21 -3.88 10.94 6.46
C GLU A 21 -4.11 9.52 6.99
N VAL A 22 -4.85 9.37 8.11
CA VAL A 22 -5.16 8.06 8.70
C VAL A 22 -6.14 7.31 7.83
N GLU A 23 -7.25 7.95 7.44
CA GLU A 23 -8.25 7.33 6.55
C GLU A 23 -7.63 6.95 5.20
N MET A 24 -6.75 7.81 4.66
CA MET A 24 -6.00 7.51 3.44
C MET A 24 -5.07 6.30 3.65
N ALA A 25 -4.29 6.28 4.74
CA ALA A 25 -3.33 5.21 5.01
C ALA A 25 -4.00 3.84 5.16
N GLU A 26 -5.11 3.76 5.90
CA GLU A 26 -5.91 2.54 6.05
C GLU A 26 -6.43 2.07 4.69
N LYS A 27 -6.93 2.99 3.87
CA LYS A 27 -7.45 2.61 2.55
C LYS A 27 -6.36 2.16 1.58
N VAL A 28 -5.19 2.81 1.61
CA VAL A 28 -4.03 2.42 0.78
C VAL A 28 -3.47 1.08 1.25
N ALA A 29 -3.46 0.79 2.55
CA ALA A 29 -3.08 -0.50 3.11
C ALA A 29 -3.96 -1.65 2.60
N GLU A 30 -5.29 -1.46 2.59
CA GLU A 30 -6.22 -2.43 2.00
C GLU A 30 -5.95 -2.67 0.51
N ILE A 31 -5.71 -1.60 -0.27
CA ILE A 31 -5.42 -1.70 -1.69
C ILE A 31 -4.15 -2.52 -1.93
N ALA A 32 -3.08 -2.21 -1.18
CA ALA A 32 -1.80 -2.91 -1.29
C ALA A 32 -1.92 -4.39 -0.88
N GLN A 33 -2.64 -4.70 0.21
CA GLN A 33 -2.81 -6.08 0.69
C GLN A 33 -3.59 -6.92 -0.30
N ASN A 34 -4.71 -6.40 -0.81
CA ASN A 34 -5.53 -7.11 -1.80
C ASN A 34 -4.72 -7.39 -3.07
N TYR A 35 -3.96 -6.41 -3.56
CA TYR A 35 -3.15 -6.59 -4.75
C TYR A 35 -2.02 -7.61 -4.52
N LEU A 36 -1.31 -7.52 -3.39
CA LEU A 36 -0.25 -8.45 -3.04
C LEU A 36 -0.78 -9.89 -2.88
N GLN A 37 -1.94 -10.07 -2.25
CA GLN A 37 -2.60 -11.38 -2.14
C GLN A 37 -2.94 -11.95 -3.52
N GLN A 38 -3.53 -11.15 -4.42
CA GLN A 38 -3.83 -11.57 -5.79
C GLN A 38 -2.56 -12.01 -6.55
N ILE A 39 -1.44 -11.32 -6.38
CA ILE A 39 -0.16 -11.74 -6.95
C ILE A 39 0.29 -13.07 -6.34
N LEU A 40 0.23 -13.21 -5.02
CA LEU A 40 0.65 -14.43 -4.32
C LEU A 40 -0.30 -15.63 -4.55
N GLU A 41 -1.50 -15.42 -5.06
CA GLU A 41 -2.38 -16.48 -5.57
C GLU A 41 -1.90 -17.01 -6.93
N GLN A 42 -1.29 -16.14 -7.74
CA GLN A 42 -0.86 -16.44 -9.11
C GLN A 42 0.59 -16.94 -9.18
N GLN A 43 1.44 -16.56 -8.21
CA GLN A 43 2.85 -16.94 -8.17
C GLN A 43 3.36 -17.19 -6.75
N GLN A 44 4.42 -17.99 -6.63
CA GLN A 44 4.92 -18.44 -5.34
C GLN A 44 5.57 -17.31 -4.53
N THR A 45 6.22 -16.34 -5.16
CA THR A 45 6.92 -15.24 -4.49
C THR A 45 6.60 -13.90 -5.13
N ALA A 46 6.82 -12.80 -4.40
CA ALA A 46 6.67 -11.44 -4.91
C ALA A 46 7.88 -10.58 -4.55
N ALA A 47 8.23 -9.65 -5.44
CA ALA A 47 9.20 -8.59 -5.17
C ALA A 47 8.46 -7.27 -5.01
N VAL A 48 8.72 -6.55 -3.92
CA VAL A 48 8.05 -5.28 -3.59
C VAL A 48 9.11 -4.20 -3.40
N LEU A 49 8.95 -3.08 -4.09
CA LEU A 49 9.78 -1.89 -3.95
C LEU A 49 9.04 -0.87 -3.08
N LEU A 50 9.63 -0.50 -1.94
CA LEU A 50 9.08 0.48 -1.01
C LEU A 50 9.72 1.85 -1.24
N ALA A 51 8.88 2.88 -1.31
CA ALA A 51 9.31 4.27 -1.29
C ALA A 51 9.75 4.69 0.12
N THR A 52 10.56 5.75 0.20
CA THR A 52 11.01 6.33 1.47
C THR A 52 10.23 7.60 1.84
N GLY A 53 10.38 8.05 3.09
CA GLY A 53 9.83 9.32 3.59
C GLY A 53 8.72 9.17 4.64
N ASN A 54 8.58 10.19 5.49
CA ASN A 54 7.65 10.19 6.63
C ASN A 54 6.17 10.00 6.23
N SER A 55 5.82 10.36 4.99
CA SER A 55 4.47 10.18 4.44
C SER A 55 4.08 8.69 4.33
N GLN A 56 5.05 7.77 4.32
CA GLN A 56 4.81 6.33 4.25
C GLN A 56 4.50 5.68 5.60
N LEU A 57 4.87 6.31 6.73
CA LEU A 57 4.83 5.68 8.06
C LEU A 57 3.44 5.17 8.43
N LYS A 58 2.41 6.02 8.30
CA LYS A 58 1.02 5.64 8.63
C LYS A 58 0.50 4.51 7.74
N PHE A 59 0.88 4.52 6.46
CA PHE A 59 0.53 3.45 5.53
C PHE A 59 1.19 2.13 5.95
N LEU A 60 2.49 2.14 6.26
CA LEU A 60 3.22 0.95 6.69
C LEU A 60 2.67 0.40 8.02
N ASP A 61 2.36 1.28 8.99
CA ASP A 61 1.74 0.89 10.26
C ASP A 61 0.39 0.20 10.02
N ALA A 62 -0.47 0.80 9.18
CA ALA A 62 -1.76 0.21 8.83
C ALA A 62 -1.59 -1.11 8.07
N PHE A 63 -0.67 -1.17 7.11
CA PHE A 63 -0.41 -2.34 6.28
C PHE A 63 0.11 -3.54 7.08
N ILE A 64 1.03 -3.30 8.02
CA ILE A 64 1.50 -4.32 8.98
C ILE A 64 0.34 -4.75 9.89
N GLY A 65 -0.48 -3.81 10.34
CA GLY A 65 -1.63 -4.05 11.21
C GLY A 65 -2.72 -4.94 10.60
N LEU A 66 -2.87 -4.96 9.26
CA LEU A 66 -3.81 -5.84 8.57
C LEU A 66 -3.44 -7.34 8.66
N GLY A 67 -2.17 -7.65 8.91
CA GLY A 67 -1.67 -9.03 8.99
C GLY A 67 -1.88 -9.83 7.68
N GLY A 68 -1.89 -11.16 7.77
CA GLY A 68 -2.25 -12.05 6.65
C GLY A 68 -1.26 -12.13 5.48
N VAL A 69 -0.13 -11.43 5.55
CA VAL A 69 0.96 -11.51 4.57
C VAL A 69 2.00 -12.53 5.02
N ASP A 70 2.29 -13.51 4.18
CA ASP A 70 3.41 -14.44 4.40
C ASP A 70 4.71 -13.82 3.89
N TRP A 71 5.44 -13.17 4.80
CA TRP A 71 6.69 -12.46 4.50
C TRP A 71 7.80 -13.39 4.01
N SER A 72 7.73 -14.71 4.25
CA SER A 72 8.73 -15.66 3.73
C SER A 72 8.71 -15.77 2.20
N ARG A 73 7.62 -15.31 1.58
CA ARG A 73 7.40 -15.33 0.12
C ARG A 73 7.74 -13.99 -0.53
N ILE A 74 8.24 -13.01 0.22
CA ILE A 74 8.42 -11.64 -0.26
C ILE A 74 9.87 -11.23 -0.20
N THR A 75 10.38 -10.65 -1.28
CA THR A 75 11.64 -9.89 -1.30
C THR A 75 11.33 -8.40 -1.32
N LEU A 76 11.83 -7.66 -0.33
CA LEU A 76 11.65 -6.22 -0.22
C LEU A 76 12.89 -5.48 -0.71
N PHE A 77 12.66 -4.44 -1.50
CA PHE A 77 13.67 -3.50 -1.95
C PHE A 77 13.29 -2.10 -1.46
N HIS A 78 14.29 -1.29 -1.13
CA HIS A 78 14.11 0.15 -0.91
C HIS A 78 14.38 0.89 -2.23
N LEU A 79 13.56 1.91 -2.53
CA LEU A 79 13.69 2.72 -3.75
C LEU A 79 15.00 3.52 -3.76
N ASP A 80 15.35 4.10 -2.61
CA ASP A 80 16.53 4.92 -2.37
C ASP A 80 16.92 4.84 -0.89
N GLU A 81 18.14 5.30 -0.57
CA GLU A 81 18.61 5.45 0.81
C GLU A 81 19.58 6.63 0.89
N TYR A 82 19.55 7.36 2.00
CA TYR A 82 20.54 8.38 2.33
C TYR A 82 21.77 7.68 2.94
N LEU A 83 22.93 7.80 2.30
CA LEU A 83 24.21 7.27 2.79
C LEU A 83 24.93 8.24 3.74
#